data_AF-A0A2P7TDU0-F1
#
_entry.id   AF-A0A2P7TDU0-F1
#
_cell.length_a   1.000
_cell.length_b   1.000
_cell.length_c   1.000
_cell.angle_alpha   90.00
_cell.angle_beta   90.00
_cell.angle_gamma   90.00
#
_symmetry.space_group_name_H-M   'P 1'
#
loop_
_entity.id
_entity.type
_entity.pdbx_description
1 polymer ?
#
loop_
_entity_poly.entity_id
_entity_poly.type
_entity_poly.pdbx_seq_one_letter_code
_entity_poly.pdbx_strand_id
1 'polypeptide(L)' 'MQANAYKAKYKANPFVYSFDLQGYGSMQLMGDRVIALAGFSEKIFDFMVTAETDPNAMLNRINQMVL' A
#
# COMPACT_ATOMS: atom_id res chain seq x y z
N MET A 1 6.43 4.18 14.33
CA MET A 1 7.04 3.56 15.52
C MET A 1 6.50 2.16 15.88
N GLN A 2 5.32 1.71 15.43
CA GLN A 2 4.81 0.35 15.73
C GLN A 2 5.26 -0.72 14.72
N ALA A 3 5.21 -0.40 13.42
CA ALA A 3 5.66 -1.32 12.36
C ALA A 3 7.14 -1.70 12.51
N ASN A 4 8.02 -0.73 12.80
CA ASN A 4 9.46 -1.00 12.98
C ASN A 4 9.74 -1.89 14.19
N ALA A 5 9.01 -1.71 15.30
CA ALA A 5 9.12 -2.58 16.46
C ALA A 5 8.67 -4.02 16.14
N TYR A 6 7.60 -4.18 15.36
CA TYR A 6 7.16 -5.49 14.86
C TYR A 6 8.23 -6.16 13.99
N LYS A 7 8.80 -5.42 13.03
CA LYS A 7 9.88 -5.92 12.15
C LYS A 7 11.07 -6.42 12.96
N ALA A 8 11.50 -5.66 13.97
CA ALA A 8 12.62 -6.03 14.84
C ALA A 8 12.30 -7.26 15.70
N LYS A 9 11.11 -7.31 16.32
CA LYS A 9 10.70 -8.40 17.22
C LYS A 9 10.57 -9.74 16.48
N TYR A 10 9.97 -9.73 15.30
CA TYR A 10 9.66 -10.95 14.56
C TYR A 10 10.62 -11.24 13.40
N LYS A 11 11.64 -10.40 13.20
CA LYS A 11 12.60 -10.50 12.08
C LYS A 11 11.90 -10.63 10.73
N ALA A 12 10.82 -9.88 10.56
CA ALA A 12 9.97 -9.91 9.36
C ALA A 12 9.98 -8.53 8.69
N ASN A 13 9.71 -8.49 7.38
CA ASN A 13 9.53 -7.25 6.63
C ASN A 13 8.25 -7.34 5.77
N PRO A 14 7.06 -7.30 6.39
CA PRO A 14 5.80 -7.44 5.67
C PRO A 14 5.45 -6.19 4.87
N PHE A 15 4.58 -6.35 3.88
CA PHE A 15 3.80 -5.24 3.35
C PHE A 15 2.77 -4.77 4.39
N VAL A 16 2.56 -3.47 4.47
CA VAL A 16 1.64 -2.83 5.39
C VAL A 16 0.68 -1.97 4.58
N TYR A 17 -0.60 -2.33 4.62
CA TYR A 17 -1.66 -1.60 3.93
C TYR A 17 -2.40 -0.71 4.93
N SER A 18 -2.42 0.60 4.65
CA SER A 18 -3.15 1.59 5.43
C SER A 18 -4.37 2.06 4.63
N PHE A 19 -5.56 1.78 5.12
CA PHE A 19 -6.81 2.16 4.47
C PHE A 19 -7.37 3.46 5.09
N ASP A 20 -7.46 4.49 4.27
CA ASP A 20 -8.21 5.70 4.59
C ASP A 20 -9.65 5.55 4.10
N LEU A 21 -10.53 5.14 5.00
CA LEU A 21 -11.94 4.91 4.67
C LEU A 21 -12.74 6.22 4.54
N GLN A 22 -12.29 7.29 5.20
CA GLN A 22 -13.05 8.54 5.28
C GLN A 22 -12.52 9.63 4.34
N GLY A 23 -11.33 9.43 3.77
CA GLY A 23 -10.72 10.33 2.80
C GLY A 23 -10.05 11.55 3.43
N TYR A 24 -9.55 11.44 4.67
CA TYR A 24 -8.86 12.54 5.36
C TYR A 24 -7.45 12.80 4.82
N GLY A 25 -6.88 11.88 4.04
CA GLY A 25 -5.52 12.01 3.50
C GLY A 25 -4.42 11.87 4.56
N SER A 26 -4.76 11.45 5.77
CA SER A 26 -3.81 11.27 6.86
C SER A 26 -3.15 9.89 6.81
N MET A 27 -1.86 9.82 7.14
CA MET A 27 -1.09 8.57 7.19
C MET A 27 -0.41 8.39 8.55
N GLN A 28 -0.64 7.23 9.17
CA GLN A 28 -0.03 6.89 10.46
C GLN A 28 1.32 6.16 10.30
N LEU A 29 1.54 5.50 9.16
CA LEU A 29 2.73 4.67 8.89
C LEU A 29 3.42 5.15 7.61
N MET A 30 4.75 5.07 7.58
CA MET A 30 5.60 5.45 6.45
C MET A 30 6.74 4.43 6.27
N GLY A 31 7.18 4.23 5.02
CA GLY A 31 8.32 3.38 4.65
C GLY A 31 8.11 2.59 3.36
N ASP A 32 9.17 1.93 2.88
CA ASP A 32 9.25 1.34 1.52
C ASP A 32 8.24 0.23 1.20
N ARG A 33 7.66 -0.40 2.23
CA ARG A 33 6.61 -1.43 2.10
C ARG A 33 5.30 -1.01 2.76
N VAL A 34 5.08 0.29 2.90
CA VAL A 34 3.82 0.87 3.38
C VAL A 34 3.05 1.43 2.20
N ILE A 35 1.85 0.91 1.97
CA ILE A 35 0.98 1.32 0.87
C ILE A 35 -0.27 1.95 1.46
N ALA A 36 -0.52 3.22 1.11
CA ALA A 36 -1.71 3.95 1.50
C ALA A 36 -2.79 3.79 0.42
N LEU A 37 -3.99 3.39 0.84
CA LEU A 37 -5.16 3.16 -0.03
C LEU A 37 -6.31 4.03 0.45
N ALA A 38 -6.98 4.70 -0.47
CA ALA A 38 -8.20 5.47 -0.18
C ALA A 38 -9.44 4.63 -0.50
N GLY A 39 -10.34 4.51 0.46
CA GLY A 39 -11.55 3.69 0.37
C GLY A 39 -11.32 2.19 0.46
N PHE A 40 -12.39 1.42 0.30
CA PHE A 40 -12.35 -0.05 0.29
C PHE A 40 -13.33 -0.64 -0.73
N SER A 41 -12.88 -1.64 -1.51
CA SER A 41 -13.70 -2.44 -2.43
C SER A 41 -13.05 -3.80 -2.68
N GLU A 42 -13.76 -4.74 -3.29
CA GLU A 42 -13.21 -6.07 -3.63
C GLU A 42 -12.01 -6.00 -4.60
N LYS A 43 -11.92 -4.96 -5.43
CA LYS A 43 -10.83 -4.77 -6.40
C LYS A 43 -9.47 -4.49 -5.74
N ILE A 44 -9.46 -4.22 -4.44
CA ILE A 44 -8.22 -3.98 -3.69
C ILE A 44 -7.33 -5.20 -3.67
N PHE A 45 -7.89 -6.42 -3.67
CA PHE A 45 -7.06 -7.62 -3.67
C PHE A 45 -6.22 -7.76 -4.94
N ASP A 46 -6.80 -7.41 -6.11
CA ASP A 46 -6.05 -7.37 -7.38
C ASP A 46 -4.95 -6.31 -7.35
N PHE A 47 -5.25 -5.16 -6.76
CA PHE A 47 -4.28 -4.10 -6.54
C PHE A 47 -3.13 -4.55 -5.62
N MET A 48 -3.45 -5.24 -4.52
CA MET A 48 -2.45 -5.71 -3.56
C MET A 48 -1.43 -6.61 -4.25
N VAL A 49 -1.87 -7.61 -5.01
CA VAL A 49 -0.99 -8.50 -5.79
C VAL A 49 -0.04 -7.71 -6.69
N THR A 50 -0.57 -6.70 -7.37
CA THR A 50 0.20 -5.87 -8.30
C THR A 50 1.22 -4.99 -7.55
N ALA A 51 0.79 -4.31 -6.49
CA ALA A 51 1.61 -3.36 -5.74
C ALA A 51 2.76 -4.03 -4.97
N GLU A 52 2.62 -5.31 -4.61
CA GLU A 52 3.72 -6.07 -4.01
C GLU A 52 4.85 -6.40 -5.00
N THR A 53 4.57 -6.37 -6.31
CA THR A 53 5.56 -6.66 -7.36
C THR A 53 6.23 -5.41 -7.92
N ASP A 54 5.44 -4.38 -8.22
CA ASP A 54 5.90 -3.08 -8.70
C ASP A 54 4.99 -1.99 -8.13
N PRO A 55 5.47 -1.15 -7.19
CA PRO A 55 4.71 -0.03 -6.63
C PRO A 55 4.21 0.95 -7.69
N ASN A 56 4.88 1.03 -8.85
CA ASN A 56 4.51 1.91 -9.95
C ASN A 56 3.59 1.23 -10.98
N ALA A 57 3.29 -0.06 -10.86
CA ALA A 57 2.55 -0.79 -11.89
C ALA A 57 1.16 -0.19 -12.16
N MET A 58 0.52 0.39 -11.14
CA MET A 58 -0.76 1.09 -11.31
C MET A 58 -0.61 2.39 -12.08
N LEU A 59 0.42 3.19 -11.78
CA LEU A 59 0.73 4.39 -12.56
C LEU A 59 1.05 4.03 -14.01
N ASN A 60 1.84 2.97 -14.21
CA ASN A 60 2.18 2.45 -15.53
C ASN A 60 0.93 2.00 -16.30
N ARG A 61 -0.01 1.32 -15.62
CA ARG A 61 -1.28 0.87 -16.21
C ARG A 61 -2.17 2.04 -16.61
N ILE A 62 -2.26 3.08 -15.79
CA ILE A 62 -3.01 4.30 -16.10
C ILE A 62 -2.40 4.99 -17.33
N ASN A 63 -1.08 5.14 -17.35
CA ASN A 63 -0.37 5.78 -18.46
C ASN A 63 -0.58 5.06 -19.80
N GLN A 64 -0.77 3.73 -19.79
CA GLN A 64 -1.10 2.93 -20.99
C GLN A 64 -2.53 3.10 -21.49
N MET A 65 -3.46 3.59 -20.67
CA MET A 65 -4.87 3.77 -21.07
C MET A 65 -5.19 5.20 -21.53
N VAL A 66 -4.36 6.17 -21.16
CA VAL A 66 -4.56 7.60 -21.43
C VAL A 66 -3.72 8.09 -22.62
N LEU A 67 -2.72 7.31 -23.04
CA LEU A 67 -1.86 7.56 -24.21
C LEU A 67 -2.08 6.48 -25.27
#